data_AF-A0A7Y2UDI8-F1
#
_entry.id   AF-A0A7Y2UDI8-F1
#
_cell.length_a   1.000
_cell.length_b   1.000
_cell.length_c   1.000
_cell.angle_alpha   90.00
_cell.angle_beta   90.00
_cell.angle_gamma   90.00
#
_symmetry.space_group_name_H-M   'P 1'
#
loop_
_entity.id
_entity.type
_entity.pdbx_description
1 polymer ?
#
loop_
_entity_poly.entity_id
_entity_poly.type
_entity_poly.pdbx_seq_one_letter_code
_entity_poly.pdbx_strand_id
1 'polypeptide(L)' 'MALIWLLLSALIVVLDLWTKSLATESLSLYRPVEVTSWLNMTLAHNYGAAFSFLSDAGGWQRW' A
#
# COMPACT_ATOMS: atom_id res chain seq x y z
N MET A 1 10.00 11.64 25.19
CA MET A 1 9.53 12.15 23.88
C MET A 1 9.57 11.10 22.78
N ALA A 2 10.61 10.25 22.67
CA ALA A 2 10.64 9.18 21.66
C ALA A 2 9.46 8.19 21.74
N LEU A 3 8.97 7.85 22.94
CA LEU A 3 7.89 6.88 23.11
C LEU A 3 6.57 7.28 22.43
N ILE A 4 6.20 8.57 22.46
CA ILE A 4 4.98 9.06 21.80
C ILE A 4 5.09 8.86 20.29
N TRP A 5 6.28 9.14 19.73
CA TRP A 5 6.54 8.92 18.32
C TRP A 5 6.53 7.43 17.94
N LEU A 6 7.07 6.55 18.80
CA LEU A 6 6.99 5.11 18.57
C LEU A 6 5.55 4.59 18.60
N LEU A 7 4.72 5.08 19.53
CA LEU A 7 3.30 4.71 19.58
C LEU A 7 2.54 5.23 18.36
N LEU A 8 2.83 6.45 17.91
CA LEU A 8 2.25 7.01 16.68
C LEU A 8 2.65 6.17 15.46
N SER A 9 3.93 5.81 15.33
CA SER A 9 4.41 4.94 14.25
C SER A 9 3.73 3.57 14.28
N ALA A 10 3.59 2.96 15.47
CA ALA A 10 2.89 1.69 15.63
C ALA A 10 1.42 1.80 15.20
N LEU A 11 0.73 2.88 15.59
CA LEU A 11 -0.64 3.15 15.18
C LEU A 11 -0.76 3.27 13.65
N ILE A 12 0.16 4.00 13.00
CA ILE A 12 0.17 4.16 11.55
C ILE A 12 0.34 2.80 10.85
N VAL A 13 1.28 1.96 11.33
CA VAL A 13 1.49 0.61 10.77
C VAL A 13 0.24 -0.26 10.92
N VAL A 14 -0.43 -0.21 12.07
CA VAL A 14 -1.67 -0.97 12.30
C VAL A 14 -2.77 -0.52 11.34
N LEU A 15 -2.95 0.79 11.17
CA LEU A 15 -3.95 1.34 10.24
C LEU A 15 -3.63 0.99 8.79
N ASP A 16 -2.36 1.04 8.38
CA ASP A 16 -1.93 0.64 7.04
C ASP A 16 -2.22 -0.84 6.75
N LEU A 17 -1.87 -1.74 7.67
CA LEU A 17 -2.14 -3.17 7.51
C LEU A 17 -3.64 -3.47 7.50
N TRP A 18 -4.42 -2.82 8.37
CA TRP A 18 -5.86 -3.02 8.44
C TRP A 18 -6.56 -2.54 7.15
N THR A 19 -6.21 -1.36 6.64
CA THR A 19 -6.78 -0.83 5.41
C THR A 19 -6.42 -1.67 4.18
N LYS A 20 -5.23 -2.28 4.13
CA LYS A 20 -4.85 -3.25 3.09
C LYS A 20 -5.65 -4.54 3.15
N SER A 21 -5.94 -5.06 4.35
CA SER A 21 -6.82 -6.23 4.51
C SER A 21 -8.22 -5.93 3.97
N LEU A 22 -8.79 -4.79 4.38
CA LEU A 22 -10.10 -4.34 3.90
C LEU A 22 -10.12 -4.19 2.37
N ALA A 23 -9.08 -3.60 1.77
CA ALA A 23 -8.98 -3.48 0.32
C ALA A 23 -8.92 -4.84 -0.38
N THR A 24 -8.20 -5.80 0.19
CA THR A 24 -8.06 -7.17 -0.36
C THR A 24 -9.38 -7.93 -0.31
N GLU A 25 -10.16 -7.74 0.77
CA GLU A 25 -11.46 -8.39 0.95
C GLU A 25 -12.59 -7.72 0.15
N SER A 26 -12.53 -6.40 -0.04
CA SER A 26 -13.68 -5.61 -0.52
C SER A 26 -13.56 -5.19 -1.99
N LEU A 27 -12.37 -5.16 -2.57
CA LEU A 27 -12.13 -4.67 -3.93
C LEU A 27 -11.70 -5.79 -4.86
N SER A 28 -12.10 -5.69 -6.12
CA SER A 28 -11.58 -6.56 -7.18
C SER A 28 -10.29 -5.99 -7.76
N LEU A 29 -9.32 -6.86 -8.04
CA LEU A 29 -8.02 -6.48 -8.59
C LEU A 29 -8.18 -5.65 -9.88
N TYR A 30 -7.55 -4.48 -9.93
CA TYR A 30 -7.57 -3.51 -11.03
C TYR A 30 -8.95 -3.00 -11.44
N ARG A 31 -9.97 -3.16 -10.59
CA ARG A 31 -11.30 -2.57 -10.81
C ARG A 31 -11.47 -1.33 -9.92
N PRO A 32 -11.54 -0.12 -10.51
CA PRO A 32 -11.77 1.09 -9.72
C PRO A 32 -13.20 1.13 -9.19
N VAL A 33 -13.34 1.58 -7.94
CA VAL A 33 -14.61 1.92 -7.28
C VAL A 33 -14.58 3.40 -6.94
N GLU A 34 -15.52 4.15 -7.49
CA GLU A 34 -15.64 5.59 -7.27
C GLU A 34 -16.07 5.89 -5.83
N VAL A 35 -15.33 6.79 -5.17
CA VAL A 35 -15.68 7.33 -3.86
C VAL A 35 -16.18 8.76 -4.01
N THR A 36 -15.51 9.53 -4.85
CA THR A 36 -15.92 10.88 -5.28
C THR A 36 -15.59 11.07 -6.76
N SER A 37 -16.06 12.16 -7.35
CA SER A 37 -15.83 12.48 -8.78
C SER A 37 -14.36 12.59 -9.20
N TRP A 38 -13.41 12.63 -8.26
CA TRP A 38 -11.98 12.73 -8.52
C TRP A 38 -11.15 11.66 -7.79
N LEU A 39 -11.77 10.77 -7.00
CA LEU A 39 -11.09 9.73 -6.23
C LEU A 39 -11.75 8.36 -6.43
N ASN A 40 -10.94 7.41 -6.91
CA ASN A 40 -11.28 6.00 -6.97
C ASN A 40 -10.43 5.20 -5.98
N MET A 41 -11.04 4.22 -5.33
CA MET A 41 -10.32 3.14 -4.65
C MET A 41 -10.09 2.00 -5.64
N THR A 42 -8.84 1.55 -5.78
CA THR A 42 -8.47 0.44 -6.67
C THR A 42 -7.50 -0.48 -5.96
N LEU A 43 -7.77 -1.78 -5.97
CA LEU A 43 -6.81 -2.78 -5.51
C LEU A 43 -5.75 -3.01 -6.59
N ALA A 44 -4.49 -2.74 -6.26
CA ALA A 44 -3.35 -2.99 -7.12
C ALA A 44 -2.19 -3.55 -6.30
N HIS A 45 -1.66 -4.70 -6.72
CA HIS A 45 -0.43 -5.24 -6.16
C HIS A 45 0.77 -4.66 -6.91
N ASN A 46 1.61 -3.89 -6.21
CA ASN A 46 2.81 -3.28 -6.78
C ASN A 46 4.05 -4.12 -6.46
N TYR A 47 4.63 -4.76 -7.47
CA TYR A 47 5.87 -5.55 -7.37
C TYR A 47 7.13 -4.73 -7.70
N GLY A 48 7.03 -3.39 -7.70
CA GLY A 48 8.14 -2.48 -8.01
C GLY A 48 8.34 -2.18 -9.50
N ALA A 49 7.26 -2.19 -10.30
CA ALA A 49 7.34 -2.02 -11.76
C ALA A 49 7.94 -0.68 -12.21
N ALA A 50 7.78 0.39 -11.41
CA ALA A 50 8.34 1.71 -11.69
C ALA A 50 9.89 1.70 -11.78
N PHE A 51 10.55 0.74 -11.14
CA PHE A 51 12.01 0.56 -11.16
C PHE A 51 12.41 -0.74 -11.86
N SER A 52 11.59 -1.23 -12.78
CA SER A 52 11.89 -2.44 -13.56
C SER A 52 13.17 -2.32 -14.40
N PHE A 53 13.58 -1.11 -14.79
CA PHE A 53 14.89 -0.88 -15.42
C PHE A 53 16.09 -1.17 -14.50
N LEU A 54 15.86 -1.28 -13.18
CA LEU A 54 16.82 -1.72 -12.18
C LEU A 54 16.55 -3.15 -11.71
N SER A 55 15.76 -3.95 -12.45
CA SER A 55 15.46 -5.34 -12.07
C SER A 55 16.73 -6.18 -11.94
N ASP A 56 17.72 -5.92 -12.79
CA ASP A 56 19.01 -6.63 -12.79
C ASP A 56 19.98 -6.10 -11.73
N ALA A 57 19.65 -4.98 -11.07
CA ALA A 57 20.50 -4.33 -10.08
C ALA A 57 20.37 -4.92 -8.66
N GLY A 58 19.74 -6.09 -8.49
CA GLY A 58 19.83 -6.89 -7.26
C GLY A 58 18.53 -7.14 -6.49
N GLY A 59 17.35 -7.12 -7.11
CA GLY A 59 16.11 -7.66 -6.52
C GLY A 59 15.59 -6.95 -5.26
N TRP A 60 16.09 -5.75 -4.95
CA TRP A 60 15.68 -4.92 -3.81
C TRP A 60 14.21 -4.47 -3.89
N GLN A 61 13.55 -4.60 -5.04
CA GLN A 61 12.13 -4.25 -5.18
C GLN A 61 11.19 -5.14 -4.34
N ARG A 62 11.71 -6.26 -3.79
CA ARG A 62 10.91 -7.29 -3.10
C ARG A 62 11.01 -7.28 -1.57
N TRP A 63 11.68 -6.30 -0.96
CA TRP A 63 11.89 -6.21 0.49
C TRP A 63 11.68 -4.78 1.01
#